data_AF-H2MPR9-F1
#
_entry.id   AF-H2MPR9-F1
#
_cell.length_a   1.000
_cell.length_b   1.000
_cell.length_c   1.000
_cell.angle_alpha   90.00
_cell.angle_beta   90.00
_cell.angle_gamma   90.00
#
_symmetry.space_group_name_H-M   'P 1'
#
loop_
_entity.id
_entity.type
_entity.pdbx_description
1 polymer ?
#
loop_
_entity_poly.entity_id
_entity_poly.type
_entity_poly.pdbx_seq_one_letter_code
_entity_poly.pdbx_strand_id
1 'polypeptide(L)'
;MSGCFGLQKHFRLSQDSSVVNKFQQKYWKTKQTFIRVTGKKEDEHVVASDANLDAKLEVFHSIQKTCMELLKVIEQYQRRICLLSQEENDLGRFLRSQGSQDKSRAGKIMQASGKALCFSSQQRMALRTPLCRLYQEVETFRYRAISDTWLTVSRMEQSRTEYRGALLWMKDVSQELDPDTQKQMEKFRKVQAQVRSTKASFDKLKNDVCQKVDLLGASRCNLLSHVLTTYQTTLLHFWEKTSRNMAAIHESFRPSELPPLKVKEASAPCFNLCNNQNIQSKWILSSATNPNLHLIQIGMTSSQSPSPRQPRQEPVRALQKLKVGSCSATNHFYLNLHVKLRFVCEHQKQRR
;
A
#
# COMPACT_ATOMS: atom_id res chain seq x y z
N MET A 1 26.85 -79.23 -5.49
CA MET A 1 25.82 -78.39 -4.85
C MET A 1 26.10 -76.96 -5.27
N SER A 2 25.53 -76.48 -6.38
CA SER A 2 24.28 -75.68 -6.40
C SER A 2 24.48 -74.38 -5.60
N GLY A 3 24.59 -73.16 -6.14
CA GLY A 3 24.03 -72.56 -7.35
C GLY A 3 23.10 -71.43 -6.93
N CYS A 4 23.38 -70.17 -7.31
CA CYS A 4 22.36 -69.20 -7.76
C CYS A 4 22.98 -67.83 -8.08
N PHE A 5 22.93 -67.49 -9.36
CA PHE A 5 23.03 -66.14 -9.89
C PHE A 5 21.76 -65.35 -9.51
N GLY A 6 21.91 -64.24 -8.79
CA GLY A 6 20.83 -63.30 -8.49
C GLY A 6 21.04 -61.98 -9.21
N LEU A 7 20.43 -61.84 -10.38
CA LEU A 7 20.40 -60.61 -11.19
C LEU A 7 19.88 -59.41 -10.40
N GLN A 8 20.77 -58.45 -10.17
CA GLN A 8 20.44 -57.10 -9.75
C GLN A 8 19.85 -56.32 -10.94
N LYS A 9 18.58 -56.57 -11.25
CA LYS A 9 17.81 -55.71 -12.17
C LYS A 9 17.35 -54.45 -11.42
N HIS A 10 18.28 -53.52 -11.24
CA HIS A 10 17.91 -52.11 -11.09
C HIS A 10 17.15 -51.69 -12.34
N PHE A 11 15.85 -51.51 -12.18
CA PHE A 11 14.94 -50.91 -13.15
C PHE A 11 15.41 -49.47 -13.40
N ARG A 12 16.35 -49.29 -14.35
CA ARG A 12 16.57 -48.00 -15.01
C ARG A 12 15.25 -47.65 -15.68
N LEU A 13 14.46 -46.80 -15.03
CA LEU A 13 13.40 -46.06 -15.71
C LEU A 13 14.06 -45.34 -16.87
N SER A 14 13.74 -45.82 -18.07
CA SER A 14 14.15 -45.31 -19.36
C SER A 14 14.14 -43.78 -19.38
N GLN A 15 15.34 -43.20 -19.27
CA GLN A 15 15.64 -41.83 -19.66
C GLN A 15 15.69 -41.78 -21.20
N ASP A 16 14.53 -41.90 -21.84
CA ASP A 16 14.35 -41.52 -23.23
C ASP A 16 12.94 -40.96 -23.39
N SER A 17 12.71 -39.75 -22.87
CA SER A 17 11.54 -38.98 -23.26
C SER A 17 11.67 -38.68 -24.77
N SER A 18 10.98 -39.45 -25.61
CA SER A 18 11.06 -39.28 -27.06
C SER A 18 10.76 -37.82 -27.45
N VAL A 19 11.34 -37.36 -28.56
CA VAL A 19 11.10 -36.00 -29.11
C VAL A 19 9.59 -35.72 -29.22
N VAL A 20 8.81 -36.76 -29.57
CA VAL A 20 7.35 -36.73 -29.66
C VAL A 20 6.71 -36.43 -28.30
N ASN A 21 7.17 -37.05 -27.21
CA ASN A 21 6.64 -36.79 -25.87
C ASN A 21 6.93 -35.34 -25.44
N LYS A 22 8.16 -34.84 -25.65
CA LYS A 22 8.49 -33.44 -25.37
C LYS A 22 7.63 -32.46 -26.18
N PHE A 23 7.36 -32.79 -27.44
CA PHE A 23 6.49 -31.99 -28.30
C PHE A 23 5.05 -31.97 -27.78
N GLN A 24 4.51 -33.12 -27.38
CA GLN A 24 3.17 -33.23 -26.78
C GLN A 24 3.07 -32.42 -25.49
N GLN A 25 4.05 -32.52 -24.59
CA GLN A 25 4.07 -31.71 -23.36
C GLN A 25 4.01 -30.21 -23.67
N LYS A 26 4.83 -29.74 -24.63
CA LYS A 26 4.80 -28.34 -25.08
C LYS A 26 3.44 -27.96 -25.69
N TYR A 27 2.87 -28.81 -26.55
CA TYR A 27 1.56 -28.58 -27.13
C TYR A 27 0.49 -28.38 -26.06
N TRP A 28 0.40 -29.28 -25.07
CA TRP A 28 -0.63 -29.21 -24.02
C TRP A 28 -0.42 -28.04 -23.06
N LYS A 29 0.83 -27.70 -22.73
CA LYS A 29 1.16 -26.47 -21.98
C LYS A 29 0.70 -25.22 -22.75
N THR A 30 0.98 -25.16 -24.05
CA THR A 30 0.56 -24.03 -24.90
C THR A 30 -0.96 -23.96 -25.03
N LYS A 31 -1.63 -25.11 -25.21
CA LYS A 31 -3.10 -25.19 -25.27
C LYS A 31 -3.74 -24.71 -23.97
N GLN A 32 -3.20 -25.11 -22.81
CA GLN A 32 -3.64 -24.64 -21.51
C GLN A 32 -3.44 -23.13 -21.34
N THR A 33 -2.29 -22.61 -21.79
CA THR A 33 -2.03 -21.16 -21.77
C THR A 33 -3.05 -20.41 -22.63
N PHE A 34 -3.37 -20.92 -23.82
CA PHE A 34 -4.35 -20.33 -24.71
C PHE A 34 -5.76 -20.33 -24.12
N ILE A 35 -6.19 -21.42 -23.48
CA ILE A 35 -7.48 -21.51 -22.79
C ILE A 35 -7.61 -20.42 -21.74
N ARG A 36 -6.58 -20.27 -20.88
CA ARG A 36 -6.54 -19.23 -19.84
C ARG A 36 -6.61 -17.81 -20.43
N VAL A 37 -5.79 -17.52 -21.45
CA VAL A 37 -5.72 -16.18 -22.06
C VAL A 37 -6.99 -15.83 -22.84
N THR A 38 -7.63 -16.81 -23.48
CA THR A 38 -8.88 -16.59 -24.23
C THR A 38 -10.14 -16.61 -23.36
N GLY A 39 -10.01 -16.86 -22.06
CA GLY A 39 -11.14 -16.92 -21.13
C GLY A 39 -12.08 -18.11 -21.38
N LYS A 40 -11.60 -19.17 -22.03
CA LYS A 40 -12.38 -20.39 -22.23
C LYS A 40 -12.57 -21.09 -20.88
N LYS A 41 -13.74 -21.73 -20.70
CA LYS A 41 -14.08 -22.43 -19.46
C LYS A 41 -13.05 -23.53 -19.16
N GLU A 42 -12.48 -23.47 -17.97
CA GLU A 42 -11.58 -24.48 -17.43
C GLU A 42 -12.34 -25.48 -16.54
N ASP A 43 -11.68 -26.59 -16.18
CA ASP A 43 -12.24 -27.57 -15.26
C ASP A 43 -12.50 -26.94 -13.88
N GLU A 44 -13.76 -26.99 -13.43
CA GLU A 44 -14.21 -26.31 -12.22
C GLU A 44 -13.53 -26.84 -10.96
N HIS A 45 -13.26 -28.15 -10.87
CA HIS A 45 -12.60 -28.74 -9.71
C HIS A 45 -11.12 -28.35 -9.66
N VAL A 46 -10.48 -28.25 -10.82
CA VAL A 46 -9.08 -27.77 -10.90
C VAL A 46 -9.00 -26.30 -10.49
N VAL A 47 -9.91 -25.45 -10.96
CA VAL A 47 -10.01 -24.04 -10.51
C VAL A 47 -10.26 -23.96 -9.01
N ALA A 48 -11.24 -24.68 -8.49
CA ALA A 48 -11.57 -24.67 -7.06
C ALA A 48 -10.37 -25.12 -6.20
N SER A 49 -9.59 -26.10 -6.65
CA SER A 49 -8.42 -26.60 -5.93
C SER A 49 -7.29 -25.57 -5.77
N ASP A 50 -7.26 -24.56 -6.63
CA ASP A 50 -6.24 -23.50 -6.60
C ASP A 50 -6.63 -22.32 -5.68
N ALA A 51 -7.86 -22.24 -5.20
CA ALA A 51 -8.39 -21.07 -4.49
C ALA A 51 -7.50 -20.59 -3.32
N ASN A 52 -6.91 -21.51 -2.55
CA ASN A 52 -6.01 -21.15 -1.44
C ASN A 52 -4.68 -20.54 -1.92
N LEU A 53 -4.15 -21.03 -3.05
CA LEU A 53 -2.96 -20.47 -3.67
C LEU A 53 -3.27 -19.09 -4.26
N ASP A 54 -4.40 -18.95 -4.95
CA ASP A 54 -4.82 -17.67 -5.54
C ASP A 54 -5.01 -16.60 -4.46
N ALA A 55 -5.65 -16.93 -3.33
CA ALA A 55 -5.74 -16.03 -2.18
C ALA A 55 -4.36 -15.59 -1.66
N LYS A 56 -3.36 -16.49 -1.67
CA LYS A 56 -1.99 -16.16 -1.28
C LYS A 56 -1.29 -15.26 -2.29
N LEU A 57 -1.53 -15.45 -3.59
CA LEU A 57 -1.01 -14.58 -4.65
C LEU A 57 -1.58 -13.17 -4.56
N GLU A 58 -2.86 -13.03 -4.19
CA GLU A 58 -3.46 -11.72 -3.94
C GLU A 58 -2.76 -10.97 -2.79
N VAL A 59 -2.36 -11.68 -1.72
CA VAL A 59 -1.56 -11.08 -0.64
C VAL A 59 -0.20 -10.59 -1.17
N PHE A 60 0.48 -11.42 -1.97
CA PHE A 60 1.74 -11.03 -2.59
C PHE A 60 1.61 -9.79 -3.48
N HIS A 61 0.60 -9.74 -4.36
CA HIS A 61 0.34 -8.60 -5.23
C HIS A 61 -0.03 -7.34 -4.44
N SER A 62 -0.81 -7.48 -3.37
CA SER A 62 -1.12 -6.38 -2.45
C SER A 62 0.15 -5.82 -1.81
N ILE A 63 1.07 -6.67 -1.34
CA ILE A 63 2.37 -6.26 -0.81
C ILE A 63 3.18 -5.47 -1.85
N GLN A 64 3.31 -6.00 -3.06
CA GLN A 64 4.04 -5.33 -4.14
C GLN A 64 3.45 -3.96 -4.49
N LYS A 65 2.12 -3.89 -4.65
CA LYS A 65 1.39 -2.67 -5.02
C LYS A 65 1.54 -1.60 -3.94
N THR A 66 1.21 -1.94 -2.70
CA THR A 66 1.17 -0.97 -1.60
C THR A 66 2.57 -0.47 -1.22
N CYS A 67 3.63 -1.28 -1.38
CA CYS A 67 5.01 -0.78 -1.24
C CYS A 67 5.38 0.25 -2.32
N MET A 68 4.94 0.06 -3.57
CA MET A 68 5.17 1.05 -4.64
C MET A 68 4.38 2.34 -4.40
N GLU A 69 3.12 2.22 -3.98
CA GLU A 69 2.29 3.37 -3.63
C GLU A 69 2.88 4.16 -2.47
N LEU A 70 3.42 3.47 -1.45
CA LEU A 70 4.10 4.11 -0.34
C LEU A 70 5.30 4.95 -0.79
N LEU A 71 6.14 4.45 -1.71
CA LEU A 71 7.25 5.24 -2.28
C LEU A 71 6.75 6.53 -2.94
N LYS A 72 5.70 6.45 -3.76
CA LYS A 72 5.09 7.62 -4.42
C LYS A 72 4.58 8.64 -3.41
N VAL A 73 3.92 8.17 -2.35
CA VAL A 73 3.41 9.03 -1.27
C VAL A 73 4.55 9.70 -0.52
N ILE A 74 5.61 8.97 -0.18
CA ILE A 74 6.79 9.53 0.51
C ILE A 74 7.46 10.60 -0.36
N GLU A 75 7.64 10.34 -1.65
CA GLU A 75 8.24 11.31 -2.57
C GLU A 75 7.38 12.59 -2.67
N GLN A 76 6.07 12.44 -2.88
CA GLN A 76 5.17 13.58 -2.94
C GLN A 76 5.14 14.36 -1.63
N TYR A 77 5.16 13.67 -0.49
CA TYR A 77 5.16 14.29 0.82
C TYR A 77 6.45 15.07 1.08
N GLN A 78 7.61 14.52 0.71
CA GLN A 78 8.89 15.24 0.81
C GLN A 78 8.91 16.52 -0.03
N ARG A 79 8.39 16.47 -1.27
CA ARG A 79 8.26 17.66 -2.12
C ARG A 79 7.39 18.73 -1.47
N ARG A 80 6.24 18.34 -0.91
CA ARG A 80 5.33 19.25 -0.21
C ARG A 80 5.96 19.86 1.06
N ILE A 81 6.73 19.08 1.82
CA ILE A 81 7.47 19.60 2.98
C ILE A 81 8.46 20.69 2.57
N CYS A 82 9.21 20.48 1.48
CA CYS A 82 10.17 21.47 0.99
C CYS A 82 9.46 22.77 0.60
N LEU A 83 8.42 22.66 -0.24
CA LEU A 83 7.66 23.83 -0.71
C LEU A 83 7.04 24.59 0.45
N LEU A 84 6.33 23.90 1.36
CA LEU A 84 5.70 24.55 2.51
C LEU A 84 6.73 25.25 3.41
N SER A 85 7.88 24.62 3.63
CA SER A 85 8.95 25.21 4.44
C SER A 85 9.59 26.43 3.77
N GLN A 86 9.71 26.43 2.44
CA GLN A 86 10.18 27.59 1.69
C GLN A 86 9.21 28.77 1.82
N GLU A 87 7.93 28.55 1.53
CA GLU A 87 6.90 29.59 1.61
C GLU A 87 6.77 30.17 3.04
N GLU A 88 6.76 29.30 4.06
CA GLU A 88 6.71 29.74 5.46
C GLU A 88 7.97 30.52 5.86
N ASN A 89 9.14 30.12 5.36
CA ASN A 89 10.38 30.83 5.62
C ASN A 89 10.40 32.22 4.96
N ASP A 90 9.91 32.34 3.73
CA ASP A 90 9.86 33.60 3.00
C ASP A 90 8.84 34.56 3.62
N LEU A 91 7.69 34.05 4.07
CA LEU A 91 6.75 34.81 4.91
C LEU A 91 7.41 35.28 6.22
N GLY A 92 8.17 34.40 6.88
CA GLY A 92 8.90 34.75 8.09
C GLY A 92 9.92 35.88 7.88
N ARG A 93 10.66 35.85 6.76
CA ARG A 93 11.59 36.91 6.36
C ARG A 93 10.86 38.22 6.05
N PHE A 94 9.74 38.15 5.33
CA PHE A 94 8.91 39.30 5.02
C PHE A 94 8.41 40.01 6.29
N LEU A 95 7.81 39.27 7.23
CA LEU A 95 7.33 39.84 8.48
C LEU A 95 8.43 40.50 9.31
N ARG A 96 9.64 39.91 9.33
CA ARG A 96 10.80 40.53 10.00
C ARG A 96 11.23 41.83 9.34
N SER A 97 11.23 41.88 8.00
CA SER A 97 11.54 43.10 7.26
C SER A 97 10.51 44.20 7.52
N GLN A 98 9.22 43.92 7.40
CA GLN A 98 8.16 44.90 7.68
C GLN A 98 8.16 45.34 9.15
N GLY A 99 8.30 44.37 10.07
CA GLY A 99 8.35 44.65 11.50
C GLY A 99 9.57 45.48 11.94
N SER A 100 10.67 45.48 11.17
CA SER A 100 11.82 46.37 11.44
C SER A 100 11.56 47.83 11.06
N GLN A 101 10.63 48.09 10.14
CA GLN A 101 10.24 49.43 9.71
C GLN A 101 9.16 50.02 10.63
N ASP A 102 8.36 49.18 11.29
CA ASP A 102 7.32 49.59 12.23
C ASP A 102 7.83 49.56 13.70
N LYS A 103 7.91 50.72 14.34
CA LYS A 103 8.34 50.85 15.75
C LYS A 103 7.23 50.55 16.76
N SER A 104 5.99 50.35 16.30
CA SER A 104 4.83 50.09 17.15
C SER A 104 4.88 48.70 17.81
N ARG A 105 3.91 48.43 18.68
CA ARG A 105 3.69 47.08 19.22
C ARG A 105 3.43 46.06 18.11
N ALA A 106 2.77 46.46 17.01
CA ALA A 106 2.51 45.58 15.88
C ALA A 106 3.81 45.17 15.18
N GLY A 107 4.76 46.09 14.98
CA GLY A 107 6.08 45.77 14.43
C GLY A 107 6.88 44.78 15.28
N LYS A 108 6.83 44.90 16.62
CA LYS A 108 7.43 43.91 17.54
C LYS A 108 6.79 42.52 17.40
N ILE A 109 5.46 42.46 17.27
CA ILE A 109 4.73 41.21 17.02
C ILE A 109 5.16 40.61 15.68
N MET A 110 5.21 41.41 14.61
CA MET A 110 5.63 40.95 13.28
C MET A 110 7.04 40.35 13.29
N GLN A 111 8.00 41.00 13.97
CA GLN A 111 9.37 40.46 14.07
C GLN A 111 9.42 39.13 14.83
N ALA A 112 8.72 39.03 15.97
CA ALA A 112 8.66 37.83 16.76
C ALA A 112 7.98 36.68 16.00
N SER A 113 6.81 36.94 15.41
CA SER A 113 6.09 35.99 14.56
C SER A 113 6.94 35.55 13.36
N GLY A 114 7.60 36.48 12.68
CA GLY A 114 8.46 36.17 11.56
C GLY A 114 9.66 35.28 11.95
N LYS A 115 10.27 35.54 13.12
CA LYS A 115 11.32 34.66 13.68
C LYS A 115 10.77 33.27 13.98
N ALA A 116 9.57 33.14 14.53
CA ALA A 116 8.95 31.84 14.79
C ALA A 116 8.59 31.07 13.52
N LEU A 117 8.13 31.75 12.46
CA LEU A 117 7.87 31.10 11.17
C LEU A 117 9.16 30.57 10.53
N CYS A 118 10.24 31.36 10.53
CA CYS A 118 11.56 30.87 10.07
C CYS A 118 12.08 29.69 10.92
N PHE A 119 11.83 29.70 12.23
CA PHE A 119 12.19 28.56 13.08
C PHE A 119 11.33 27.32 12.76
N SER A 120 10.02 27.50 12.60
CA SER A 120 9.06 26.44 12.24
C SER A 120 9.43 25.76 10.94
N SER A 121 9.78 26.54 9.91
CA SER A 121 10.19 25.99 8.61
C SER A 121 11.46 25.15 8.71
N GLN A 122 12.49 25.63 9.41
CA GLN A 122 13.73 24.88 9.65
C GLN A 122 13.47 23.58 10.44
N GLN A 123 12.62 23.64 11.47
CA GLN A 123 12.25 22.46 12.23
C GLN A 123 11.47 21.45 11.39
N ARG A 124 10.59 21.89 10.48
CA ARG A 124 9.87 20.99 9.56
C ARG A 124 10.83 20.29 8.61
N MET A 125 11.88 20.98 8.15
CA MET A 125 12.88 20.41 7.24
C MET A 125 13.63 19.21 7.84
N ALA A 126 13.73 19.12 9.17
CA ALA A 126 14.31 17.95 9.84
C ALA A 126 13.54 16.63 9.56
N LEU A 127 12.27 16.70 9.14
CA LEU A 127 11.48 15.52 8.75
C LEU A 127 12.03 14.82 7.50
N ARG A 128 12.82 15.51 6.67
CA ARG A 128 13.30 14.95 5.41
C ARG A 128 14.25 13.79 5.61
N THR A 129 15.13 13.84 6.60
CA THR A 129 16.11 12.79 6.87
C THR A 129 15.42 11.43 7.15
N PRO A 130 14.50 11.31 8.12
CA PRO A 130 13.81 10.04 8.34
C PRO A 130 12.89 9.63 7.18
N LEU A 131 12.32 10.57 6.42
CA LEU A 131 11.55 10.24 5.22
C LEU A 131 12.41 9.68 4.08
N CYS A 132 13.61 10.22 3.89
CA CYS A 132 14.58 9.71 2.93
C CYS A 132 15.00 8.28 3.31
N ARG A 133 15.25 8.03 4.60
CA ARG A 133 15.56 6.69 5.10
C ARG A 133 14.40 5.72 4.86
N LEU A 134 13.16 6.14 5.15
CA LEU A 134 11.97 5.33 4.86
C LEU A 134 11.86 4.99 3.37
N TYR A 135 12.09 5.96 2.49
CA TYR A 135 12.09 5.72 1.05
C TYR A 135 13.12 4.65 0.65
N GLN A 136 14.37 4.82 1.07
CA GLN A 136 15.47 3.90 0.73
C GLN A 136 15.23 2.47 1.22
N GLU A 137 14.69 2.33 2.43
CA GLU A 137 14.40 1.03 3.03
C GLU A 137 13.25 0.31 2.29
N VAL A 138 12.17 1.01 1.98
CA VAL A 138 11.06 0.46 1.19
C VAL A 138 11.51 0.12 -0.24
N GLU A 139 12.34 0.96 -0.83
CA GLU A 139 12.91 0.75 -2.17
C GLU A 139 13.80 -0.50 -2.20
N THR A 140 14.70 -0.64 -1.22
CA THR A 140 15.55 -1.82 -1.08
C THR A 140 14.72 -3.09 -0.86
N PHE A 141 13.72 -3.04 0.01
CA PHE A 141 12.79 -4.15 0.24
C PHE A 141 12.10 -4.59 -1.04
N ARG A 142 11.67 -3.65 -1.89
CA ARG A 142 11.08 -3.96 -3.20
C ARG A 142 12.08 -4.62 -4.14
N TYR A 143 13.25 -4.02 -4.34
CA TYR A 143 14.22 -4.55 -5.30
C TYR A 143 14.83 -5.89 -4.88
N ARG A 144 14.90 -6.16 -3.57
CA ARG A 144 15.48 -7.39 -3.02
C ARG A 144 14.42 -8.44 -2.71
N ALA A 145 13.60 -8.19 -1.68
CA ALA A 145 12.71 -9.21 -1.12
C ALA A 145 11.49 -9.49 -2.02
N ILE A 146 10.85 -8.44 -2.56
CA ILE A 146 9.71 -8.62 -3.46
C ILE A 146 10.16 -9.26 -4.78
N SER A 147 11.27 -8.82 -5.37
CA SER A 147 11.82 -9.42 -6.59
C SER A 147 12.18 -10.90 -6.43
N ASP A 148 12.82 -11.29 -5.31
CA ASP A 148 13.14 -12.70 -5.05
C ASP A 148 11.87 -13.56 -4.93
N THR A 149 10.86 -13.06 -4.20
CA THR A 149 9.57 -13.76 -4.06
C THR A 149 8.87 -13.87 -5.41
N TRP A 150 8.92 -12.81 -6.23
CA TRP A 150 8.37 -12.80 -7.59
C TRP A 150 8.97 -13.89 -8.47
N LEU A 151 10.28 -14.14 -8.40
CA LEU A 151 10.94 -15.21 -9.16
C LEU A 151 10.42 -16.60 -8.77
N THR A 152 10.11 -16.84 -7.50
CA THR A 152 9.49 -18.09 -7.05
C THR A 152 8.03 -18.18 -7.50
N VAL A 153 7.25 -17.10 -7.39
CA VAL A 153 5.87 -17.02 -7.89
C VAL A 153 5.82 -17.30 -9.40
N SER A 154 6.73 -16.71 -10.19
CA SER A 154 6.80 -16.92 -11.64
C SER A 154 7.09 -18.38 -12.01
N ARG A 155 8.03 -19.02 -11.30
CA ARG A 155 8.30 -20.47 -11.47
C ARG A 155 7.10 -21.33 -11.08
N MET A 156 6.43 -20.97 -9.99
CA MET A 156 5.22 -21.66 -9.54
C MET A 156 4.10 -21.54 -10.59
N GLU A 157 3.82 -20.37 -11.14
CA GLU A 157 2.80 -20.15 -12.19
C GLU A 157 3.09 -20.94 -13.47
N GLN A 158 4.37 -21.07 -13.83
CA GLN A 158 4.77 -21.95 -14.95
C GLN A 158 4.48 -23.42 -14.63
N SER A 159 4.82 -23.89 -13.43
CA SER A 159 4.56 -25.26 -13.00
C SER A 159 3.07 -25.56 -12.86
N ARG A 160 2.25 -24.60 -12.40
CA ARG A 160 0.79 -24.66 -12.40
C ARG A 160 0.24 -24.88 -13.80
N THR A 161 0.73 -24.10 -14.77
CA THR A 161 0.32 -24.20 -16.18
C THR A 161 0.72 -25.55 -16.78
N GLU A 162 1.91 -26.07 -16.45
CA GLU A 162 2.37 -27.39 -16.89
C GLU A 162 1.51 -28.53 -16.32
N TYR A 163 1.21 -28.49 -15.02
CA TYR A 163 0.35 -29.47 -14.37
C TYR A 163 -1.06 -29.46 -14.96
N ARG A 164 -1.68 -28.27 -15.13
CA ARG A 164 -3.00 -28.15 -15.74
C ARG A 164 -3.01 -28.61 -17.21
N GLY A 165 -1.95 -28.34 -17.97
CA GLY A 165 -1.76 -28.88 -19.31
C GLY A 165 -1.68 -30.41 -19.34
N ALA A 166 -0.96 -31.02 -18.38
CA ALA A 166 -0.89 -32.48 -18.25
C ALA A 166 -2.24 -33.10 -17.87
N LEU A 167 -3.04 -32.45 -17.00
CA LEU A 167 -4.41 -32.88 -16.69
C LEU A 167 -5.31 -32.81 -17.92
N LEU A 168 -5.22 -31.74 -18.70
CA LEU A 168 -5.98 -31.61 -19.94
C LEU A 168 -5.61 -32.71 -20.95
N TRP A 169 -4.31 -33.05 -21.05
CA TRP A 169 -3.85 -34.16 -21.86
C TRP A 169 -4.38 -35.52 -21.35
N MET A 170 -4.37 -35.73 -20.04
CA MET A 170 -4.87 -36.96 -19.43
C MET A 170 -6.37 -37.13 -19.70
N LYS A 171 -7.14 -36.04 -19.62
CA LYS A 171 -8.57 -36.02 -19.96
C LYS A 171 -8.80 -36.44 -21.41
N ASP A 172 -8.09 -35.84 -22.35
CA ASP A 172 -8.18 -36.14 -23.79
C ASP A 172 -7.89 -37.62 -24.08
N VAL A 173 -6.78 -38.15 -23.57
CA VAL A 173 -6.41 -39.56 -23.78
C VAL A 173 -7.36 -40.53 -23.08
N SER A 174 -7.99 -40.13 -21.97
CA SER A 174 -8.95 -40.97 -21.26
C SER A 174 -10.30 -41.12 -21.97
N GLN A 175 -10.68 -40.15 -22.82
CA GLN A 175 -11.95 -40.18 -23.56
C GLN A 175 -11.92 -41.18 -24.73
N GLU A 176 -10.74 -41.44 -25.29
CA GLU A 176 -10.52 -42.35 -26.40
C GLU A 176 -9.93 -43.71 -25.96
N LEU A 177 -9.99 -44.03 -24.66
CA LEU A 177 -9.29 -45.17 -24.09
C LEU A 177 -10.10 -46.47 -24.24
N ASP A 178 -9.60 -47.38 -25.06
CA ASP A 178 -10.00 -48.78 -25.14
C ASP A 178 -9.03 -49.66 -24.32
N PRO A 179 -9.50 -50.30 -23.22
CA PRO A 179 -8.68 -51.17 -22.37
C PRO A 179 -8.05 -52.36 -23.11
N ASP A 180 -8.66 -52.83 -24.19
CA ASP A 180 -8.20 -53.98 -24.96
C ASP A 180 -7.09 -53.60 -25.96
N THR A 181 -6.91 -52.30 -26.20
CA THR A 181 -5.86 -51.77 -27.06
C THR A 181 -4.59 -51.44 -26.25
N GLN A 182 -3.63 -52.38 -26.23
CA GLN A 182 -2.38 -52.26 -25.47
C GLN A 182 -1.62 -50.94 -25.69
N LYS A 183 -1.58 -50.43 -26.94
CA LYS A 183 -0.89 -49.17 -27.27
C LYS A 183 -1.53 -47.94 -26.61
N GLN A 184 -2.86 -47.90 -26.51
CA GLN A 184 -3.57 -46.79 -25.87
C GLN A 184 -3.37 -46.82 -24.36
N MET A 185 -3.39 -48.00 -23.75
CA MET A 185 -3.06 -48.18 -22.34
C MET A 185 -1.63 -47.76 -22.01
N GLU A 186 -0.65 -48.04 -22.89
CA GLU A 186 0.72 -47.57 -22.71
C GLU A 186 0.83 -46.04 -22.80
N LYS A 187 0.14 -45.41 -23.77
CA LYS A 187 0.05 -43.94 -23.89
C LYS A 187 -0.57 -43.34 -22.63
N PHE A 188 -1.68 -43.89 -22.14
CA PHE A 188 -2.35 -43.43 -20.92
C PHE A 188 -1.43 -43.53 -19.70
N ARG A 189 -0.73 -44.65 -19.51
CA ARG A 189 0.25 -44.81 -18.41
C ARG A 189 1.38 -43.77 -18.48
N LYS A 190 1.86 -43.42 -19.68
CA LYS A 190 2.88 -42.37 -19.88
C LYS A 190 2.35 -40.98 -19.49
N VAL A 191 1.14 -40.63 -19.92
CA VAL A 191 0.51 -39.35 -19.55
C VAL A 191 0.22 -39.28 -18.05
N GLN A 192 -0.26 -40.37 -17.46
CA GLN A 192 -0.51 -40.46 -16.02
C GLN A 192 0.79 -40.28 -15.20
N ALA A 193 1.92 -40.82 -15.68
CA ALA A 193 3.22 -40.59 -15.06
C ALA A 193 3.64 -39.11 -15.15
N GLN A 194 3.38 -38.45 -16.28
CA GLN A 194 3.63 -37.01 -16.45
C GLN A 194 2.78 -36.15 -15.51
N VAL A 195 1.50 -36.49 -15.32
CA VAL A 195 0.60 -35.81 -14.36
C VAL A 195 1.16 -35.93 -12.94
N ARG A 196 1.57 -37.13 -12.51
CA ARG A 196 2.17 -37.33 -11.18
C ARG A 196 3.44 -36.50 -10.99
N SER A 197 4.32 -36.49 -12.00
CA SER A 197 5.58 -35.73 -11.95
C SER A 197 5.35 -34.21 -11.88
N THR A 198 4.50 -33.67 -12.76
CA THR A 198 4.19 -32.23 -12.80
C THR A 198 3.42 -31.78 -11.55
N LYS A 199 2.53 -32.61 -11.01
CA LYS A 199 1.85 -32.35 -9.72
C LYS A 199 2.85 -32.22 -8.58
N ALA A 200 3.80 -33.14 -8.48
CA ALA A 200 4.82 -33.09 -7.42
C ALA A 200 5.66 -31.81 -7.49
N SER A 201 6.05 -31.38 -8.70
CA SER A 201 6.76 -30.11 -8.89
C SER A 201 5.90 -28.89 -8.53
N PHE A 202 4.62 -28.89 -8.92
CA PHE A 202 3.68 -27.82 -8.61
C PHE A 202 3.41 -27.71 -7.11
N ASP A 203 3.13 -28.82 -6.42
CA ASP A 203 2.86 -28.86 -4.98
C ASP A 203 4.07 -28.35 -4.17
N LYS A 204 5.28 -28.69 -4.60
CA LYS A 204 6.51 -28.16 -4.00
C LYS A 204 6.58 -26.64 -4.13
N LEU A 205 6.43 -26.12 -5.35
CA LEU A 205 6.50 -24.68 -5.61
C LEU A 205 5.35 -23.89 -4.97
N LYS A 206 4.17 -24.50 -4.86
CA LYS A 206 3.02 -23.94 -4.12
C LYS A 206 3.38 -23.73 -2.65
N ASN A 207 3.99 -24.72 -2.00
CA ASN A 207 4.46 -24.59 -0.62
C ASN A 207 5.56 -23.54 -0.48
N ASP A 208 6.53 -23.52 -1.40
CA ASP A 208 7.61 -22.52 -1.41
C ASP A 208 7.06 -21.10 -1.52
N VAL A 209 6.07 -20.87 -2.40
CA VAL A 209 5.39 -19.56 -2.54
C VAL A 209 4.69 -19.19 -1.24
N CYS A 210 3.89 -20.08 -0.66
CA CYS A 210 3.16 -19.79 0.58
C CYS A 210 4.11 -19.33 1.70
N GLN A 211 5.17 -20.09 1.94
CA GLN A 211 6.16 -19.77 2.98
C GLN A 211 6.87 -18.45 2.68
N LYS A 212 7.30 -18.22 1.44
CA LYS A 212 7.97 -16.97 1.07
C LYS A 212 7.05 -15.75 1.23
N VAL A 213 5.78 -15.86 0.85
CA VAL A 213 4.82 -14.75 0.98
C VAL A 213 4.55 -14.43 2.45
N ASP A 214 4.43 -15.46 3.31
CA ASP A 214 4.24 -15.26 4.75
C ASP A 214 5.45 -14.57 5.38
N LEU A 215 6.67 -15.02 5.05
CA LEU A 215 7.91 -14.38 5.47
C LEU A 215 8.05 -12.95 4.93
N LEU A 216 7.63 -12.71 3.68
CA LEU A 216 7.64 -11.38 3.07
C LEU A 216 6.70 -10.42 3.79
N GLY A 217 5.50 -10.89 4.16
CA GLY A 217 4.55 -10.13 4.98
C GLY A 217 5.13 -9.75 6.34
N ALA A 218 5.69 -10.72 7.07
CA ALA A 218 6.35 -10.47 8.35
C ALA A 218 7.53 -9.50 8.23
N SER A 219 8.39 -9.69 7.22
CA SER A 219 9.55 -8.83 6.96
C SER A 219 9.14 -7.39 6.69
N ARG A 220 8.06 -7.18 5.92
CA ARG A 220 7.50 -5.86 5.65
C ARG A 220 7.04 -5.17 6.94
N CYS A 221 6.31 -5.89 7.80
CA CYS A 221 5.84 -5.34 9.07
C CYS A 221 7.02 -4.91 9.95
N ASN A 222 8.04 -5.75 10.08
CA ASN A 222 9.24 -5.44 10.87
C ASN A 222 9.98 -4.22 10.33
N LEU A 223 10.17 -4.14 9.01
CA LEU A 223 10.78 -2.98 8.34
C LEU A 223 10.04 -1.68 8.67
N LEU A 224 8.72 -1.68 8.48
CA LEU A 224 7.90 -0.48 8.66
C LEU A 224 7.83 -0.05 10.12
N SER A 225 7.62 -0.99 11.05
CA SER A 225 7.58 -0.71 12.49
C SER A 225 8.87 -0.05 12.97
N HIS A 226 10.03 -0.52 12.49
CA HIS A 226 11.32 0.06 12.85
C HIS A 226 11.50 1.45 12.22
N VAL A 227 11.35 1.58 10.90
CA VAL A 227 11.74 2.81 10.19
C VAL A 227 10.75 3.96 10.43
N LEU A 228 9.46 3.67 10.65
CA LEU A 228 8.46 4.70 10.96
C LEU A 228 8.65 5.33 12.35
N THR A 229 9.26 4.61 13.30
CA THR A 229 9.48 5.11 14.66
C THR A 229 10.31 6.40 14.67
N THR A 230 11.38 6.45 13.87
CA THR A 230 12.23 7.65 13.77
C THR A 230 11.49 8.82 13.13
N TYR A 231 10.69 8.56 12.09
CA TYR A 231 9.85 9.58 11.46
C TYR A 231 8.82 10.14 12.45
N GLN A 232 8.09 9.27 13.13
CA GLN A 232 7.08 9.64 14.13
C GLN A 232 7.70 10.47 15.26
N THR A 233 8.83 10.03 15.80
CA THR A 233 9.53 10.75 16.87
C THR A 233 9.95 12.14 16.42
N THR A 234 10.52 12.26 15.22
CA THR A 234 10.92 13.56 14.65
C THR A 234 9.71 14.48 14.44
N LEU A 235 8.58 13.93 13.98
CA LEU A 235 7.34 14.67 13.79
C LEU A 235 6.78 15.21 15.11
N LEU A 236 6.78 14.40 16.17
CA LEU A 236 6.35 14.85 17.50
C LEU A 236 7.25 15.98 18.02
N HIS A 237 8.56 15.85 17.89
CA HIS A 237 9.50 16.90 18.29
C HIS A 237 9.32 18.19 17.49
N PHE A 238 9.01 18.10 16.20
CA PHE A 238 8.67 19.26 15.37
C PHE A 238 7.44 19.99 15.93
N TRP A 239 6.34 19.27 16.16
CA TRP A 239 5.11 19.86 16.69
C TRP A 239 5.31 20.47 18.07
N GLU A 240 6.02 19.77 18.94
CA GLU A 240 6.31 20.23 20.28
C GLU A 240 7.13 21.53 20.28
N LYS A 241 8.26 21.57 19.56
CA LYS A 241 9.13 22.75 19.50
C LYS A 241 8.41 23.96 18.91
N THR A 242 7.66 23.75 17.83
CA THR A 242 6.93 24.84 17.16
C THR A 242 5.78 25.36 18.00
N SER A 243 5.00 24.47 18.63
CA SER A 243 3.92 24.85 19.55
C SER A 243 4.42 25.64 20.75
N ARG A 244 5.51 25.19 21.39
CA ARG A 244 6.09 25.92 22.54
C ARG A 244 6.56 27.32 22.12
N ASN A 245 7.21 27.45 20.97
CA ASN A 245 7.69 28.73 20.47
C ASN A 245 6.52 29.70 20.15
N MET A 246 5.47 29.20 19.49
CA MET A 246 4.28 30.00 19.21
C MET A 246 3.52 30.40 20.47
N ALA A 247 3.42 29.50 21.45
CA ALA A 247 2.81 29.80 22.75
C ALA A 247 3.59 30.90 23.49
N ALA A 248 4.92 30.84 23.50
CA ALA A 248 5.75 31.88 24.13
C ALA A 248 5.52 33.26 23.50
N ILE A 249 5.37 33.34 22.17
CA ILE A 249 5.02 34.59 21.49
C ILE A 249 3.62 35.06 21.90
N HIS A 250 2.63 34.17 21.88
CA HIS A 250 1.27 34.50 22.30
C HIS A 250 1.22 35.08 23.71
N GLU A 251 1.92 34.45 24.67
CA GLU A 251 2.00 34.92 26.05
C GLU A 251 2.72 36.27 26.16
N SER A 252 3.83 36.46 25.42
CA SER A 252 4.60 37.72 25.43
C SER A 252 3.82 38.92 24.92
N PHE A 253 2.78 38.69 24.11
CA PHE A 253 1.93 39.72 23.55
C PHE A 253 0.48 39.65 24.04
N ARG A 254 0.19 38.85 25.07
CA ARG A 254 -1.13 38.86 25.72
C ARG A 254 -1.44 40.30 26.14
N PRO A 255 -2.65 40.83 25.88
CA PRO A 255 -3.02 42.14 26.40
C PRO A 255 -3.02 42.09 27.93
N SER A 256 -2.07 42.74 28.58
CA SER A 256 -2.25 43.18 29.97
C SER A 256 -3.36 44.22 29.97
N GLU A 257 -4.44 43.92 30.67
CA GLU A 257 -5.63 44.75 30.96
C GLU A 257 -5.71 46.09 30.21
N LEU A 258 -6.43 46.09 29.08
CA LEU A 258 -6.98 47.31 28.47
C LEU A 258 -8.47 47.05 28.22
N PRO A 259 -9.35 48.04 28.47
CA PRO A 259 -10.79 47.87 28.39
C PRO A 259 -11.22 47.47 26.96
N PRO A 260 -12.37 46.79 26.80
CA PRO A 260 -12.75 46.16 25.54
C PRO A 260 -12.82 47.20 24.43
N LEU A 261 -11.99 46.99 23.40
CA LEU A 261 -12.18 47.65 22.10
C LEU A 261 -13.52 47.17 21.55
N LYS A 262 -14.48 48.09 21.43
CA LYS A 262 -15.75 47.88 20.73
C LYS A 262 -15.49 47.66 19.24
N VAL A 263 -15.15 46.42 18.87
CA VAL A 263 -15.19 46.00 17.48
C VAL A 263 -16.66 45.71 17.16
N LYS A 264 -17.25 46.49 16.25
CA LYS A 264 -18.57 46.17 15.67
C LYS A 264 -18.51 44.76 15.09
N GLU A 265 -19.34 43.87 15.62
CA GLU A 265 -19.48 42.49 15.17
C GLU A 265 -19.80 42.44 13.67
N ALA A 266 -18.85 41.93 12.88
CA ALA A 266 -19.16 41.32 11.60
C ALA A 266 -19.43 39.83 11.90
N SER A 267 -20.70 39.46 11.90
CA SER A 267 -21.19 38.09 12.06
C SER A 267 -20.45 37.14 11.10
N ALA A 268 -19.72 36.16 11.64
CA ALA A 268 -19.12 35.08 10.85
C ALA A 268 -19.58 33.70 11.36
N PRO A 269 -19.82 32.71 10.48
CA PRO A 269 -20.60 31.48 10.77
C PRO A 269 -19.83 30.39 11.53
N CYS A 270 -18.74 30.73 12.23
CA CYS A 270 -17.74 29.76 12.68
C CYS A 270 -18.09 28.99 13.96
N PHE A 271 -19.15 29.36 14.69
CA PHE A 271 -19.47 28.75 15.98
C PHE A 271 -20.09 27.34 15.88
N ASN A 272 -20.67 26.96 14.73
CA ASN A 272 -21.49 25.74 14.65
C ASN A 272 -20.75 24.47 14.20
N LEU A 273 -19.45 24.52 13.90
CA LEU A 273 -18.68 23.33 13.45
C LEU A 273 -17.95 22.58 14.58
N CYS A 274 -17.99 23.06 15.81
CA CYS A 274 -17.25 22.45 16.93
C CYS A 274 -17.90 21.18 17.50
N ASN A 275 -19.15 20.86 17.15
CA ASN A 275 -19.95 19.84 17.85
C ASN A 275 -19.98 18.42 17.22
N ASN A 276 -19.13 18.09 16.25
CA ASN A 276 -19.09 16.74 15.68
C ASN A 276 -17.80 15.97 16.05
N GLN A 277 -17.70 15.57 17.32
CA GLN A 277 -16.51 14.92 17.91
C GLN A 277 -16.50 13.38 17.85
N ASN A 278 -17.48 12.70 17.24
CA ASN A 278 -17.65 11.25 17.45
C ASN A 278 -17.11 10.31 16.34
N ILE A 279 -16.23 10.77 15.44
CA ILE A 279 -15.76 9.96 14.29
C ILE A 279 -14.29 9.48 14.43
N GLN A 280 -13.44 10.17 15.21
CA GLN A 280 -11.99 9.85 15.27
C GLN A 280 -11.60 8.76 16.28
N SER A 281 -12.42 8.48 17.30
CA SER A 281 -12.13 7.47 18.32
C SER A 281 -12.21 6.01 17.80
N LYS A 282 -12.80 5.78 16.61
CA LYS A 282 -12.92 4.44 16.00
C LYS A 282 -11.68 3.97 15.21
N TRP A 283 -10.83 4.89 14.74
CA TRP A 283 -9.72 4.52 13.83
C TRP A 283 -8.46 4.02 14.55
N ILE A 284 -8.22 4.47 15.78
CA ILE A 284 -6.98 4.15 16.51
C ILE A 284 -7.10 2.83 17.29
N LEU A 285 -8.29 2.46 17.79
CA LEU A 285 -8.47 1.18 18.49
C LEU A 285 -8.63 -0.03 17.54
N SER A 286 -9.12 0.15 16.32
CA SER A 286 -9.34 -0.97 15.38
C SER A 286 -8.05 -1.56 14.82
N SER A 287 -6.92 -0.84 14.92
CA SER A 287 -5.65 -1.23 14.28
C SER A 287 -4.70 -1.99 15.21
N ALA A 288 -5.03 -2.10 16.51
CA ALA A 288 -4.12 -2.63 17.53
C ALA A 288 -4.52 -4.00 18.12
N THR A 289 -5.69 -4.55 17.75
CA THR A 289 -6.16 -5.83 18.32
C THR A 289 -6.95 -6.68 17.31
N ASN A 290 -6.31 -7.21 16.26
CA ASN A 290 -6.73 -8.51 15.70
C ASN A 290 -5.71 -9.12 14.72
N PRO A 291 -5.03 -10.23 15.06
CA PRO A 291 -4.22 -11.00 14.11
C PRO A 291 -5.03 -11.92 13.18
N ASN A 292 -6.36 -11.99 13.31
CA ASN A 292 -7.22 -12.81 12.45
C ASN A 292 -8.42 -12.00 11.95
N LEU A 293 -8.35 -11.50 10.71
CA LEU A 293 -9.53 -11.15 9.94
C LEU A 293 -9.49 -11.88 8.60
N HIS A 294 -9.85 -13.16 8.67
CA HIS A 294 -10.45 -13.88 7.56
C HIS A 294 -11.85 -13.29 7.30
N LEU A 295 -12.22 -13.14 6.03
CA LEU A 295 -13.54 -12.74 5.52
C LEU A 295 -14.03 -11.32 5.90
N ILE A 296 -13.92 -10.40 4.94
CA ILE A 296 -15.02 -9.46 4.69
C ILE A 296 -15.48 -9.67 3.25
N GLN A 297 -16.71 -10.16 3.15
CA GLN A 297 -17.48 -10.41 1.94
C GLN A 297 -17.58 -9.16 1.07
N ILE A 298 -17.27 -9.34 -0.22
CA ILE A 298 -17.63 -8.39 -1.28
C ILE A 298 -19.14 -8.54 -1.50
N GLY A 299 -19.90 -7.59 -0.95
CA GLY A 299 -21.30 -7.38 -1.26
C GLY A 299 -21.44 -6.21 -2.23
N MET A 300 -21.20 -6.43 -3.53
CA MET A 300 -21.67 -5.53 -4.58
C MET A 300 -22.99 -6.10 -5.12
N THR A 301 -24.11 -5.60 -4.60
CA THR A 301 -25.41 -5.76 -5.23
C THR A 301 -25.49 -4.87 -6.46
N SER A 302 -25.76 -5.52 -7.58
CA SER A 302 -26.20 -4.98 -8.85
C SER A 302 -27.37 -4.00 -8.70
N SER A 303 -27.30 -2.86 -9.40
CA SER A 303 -28.49 -2.26 -10.00
C SER A 303 -28.09 -1.41 -11.21
N GLN A 304 -28.95 -1.47 -12.21
CA GLN A 304 -28.72 -1.21 -13.62
C GLN A 304 -28.74 0.29 -13.97
N SER A 305 -28.12 0.61 -15.11
CA SER A 305 -28.37 1.83 -15.89
C SER A 305 -29.81 1.86 -16.44
N PRO A 306 -30.34 3.03 -16.85
CA PRO A 306 -30.17 3.45 -18.24
C PRO A 306 -29.97 4.98 -18.47
N SER A 307 -29.26 5.30 -19.57
CA SER A 307 -29.25 6.60 -20.30
C SER A 307 -30.54 6.70 -21.18
N PRO A 308 -30.90 7.77 -21.94
CA PRO A 308 -30.12 8.96 -22.34
C PRO A 308 -30.88 10.32 -22.47
N ARG A 309 -30.14 11.44 -22.61
CA ARG A 309 -30.24 12.49 -23.69
C ARG A 309 -29.56 13.82 -23.30
N GLN A 310 -28.81 14.36 -24.25
CA GLN A 310 -28.13 15.68 -24.31
C GLN A 310 -29.06 16.73 -24.96
N PRO A 311 -28.84 18.08 -24.85
CA PRO A 311 -27.72 18.74 -25.53
C PRO A 311 -27.08 19.98 -24.85
N ARG A 312 -25.95 20.38 -25.45
CA ARG A 312 -25.04 21.51 -25.18
C ARG A 312 -25.70 22.86 -24.94
N GLN A 313 -25.08 23.68 -24.08
CA GLN A 313 -24.81 25.11 -24.32
C GLN A 313 -23.76 25.65 -23.33
N GLU A 314 -22.63 26.14 -23.85
CA GLU A 314 -21.79 27.20 -23.26
C GLU A 314 -21.99 28.43 -24.16
N PRO A 315 -22.00 29.68 -23.63
CA PRO A 315 -20.74 30.41 -23.54
C PRO A 315 -20.60 31.42 -22.37
N VAL A 316 -19.37 31.53 -21.84
CA VAL A 316 -18.63 32.77 -21.55
C VAL A 316 -19.36 33.92 -20.83
N ARG A 317 -19.14 34.05 -19.49
CA ARG A 317 -18.79 35.28 -18.73
C ARG A 317 -19.07 35.12 -17.23
N ALA A 318 -18.03 34.89 -16.44
CA ALA A 318 -17.92 35.36 -15.04
C ALA A 318 -16.47 35.26 -14.55
N LEU A 319 -15.55 35.85 -15.32
CA LEU A 319 -14.16 36.06 -14.96
C LEU A 319 -14.06 37.28 -14.02
N GLN A 320 -14.58 37.16 -12.79
CA GLN A 320 -14.34 38.10 -11.69
C GLN A 320 -15.00 37.60 -10.40
N LYS A 321 -14.31 36.71 -9.66
CA LYS A 321 -14.49 36.46 -8.21
C LYS A 321 -13.44 35.45 -7.71
N LEU A 322 -12.18 35.74 -7.98
CA LEU A 322 -11.02 35.10 -7.35
C LEU A 322 -10.10 36.21 -6.84
N LYS A 323 -10.58 36.94 -5.85
CA LYS A 323 -9.75 37.81 -5.03
C LYS A 323 -10.32 37.77 -3.62
N VAL A 324 -9.43 37.52 -2.66
CA VAL A 324 -9.66 37.42 -1.21
C VAL A 324 -10.21 36.07 -0.74
N GLY A 325 -9.32 35.09 -0.55
CA GLY A 325 -9.69 33.79 0.07
C GLY A 325 -8.55 32.96 0.66
N SER A 326 -7.30 33.42 0.63
CA SER A 326 -6.12 32.61 0.98
C SER A 326 -5.48 32.91 2.35
N CYS A 327 -6.09 33.76 3.18
CA CYS A 327 -5.53 34.11 4.50
C CYS A 327 -6.30 33.51 5.70
N SER A 328 -7.51 32.98 5.49
CA SER A 328 -8.34 32.44 6.58
C SER A 328 -8.08 30.94 6.85
N ALA A 329 -7.80 30.14 5.81
CA ALA A 329 -7.67 28.68 5.95
C ALA A 329 -6.43 28.25 6.75
N THR A 330 -5.32 28.98 6.66
CA THR A 330 -4.09 28.71 7.40
C THR A 330 -4.28 28.98 8.90
N ASN A 331 -4.83 30.14 9.28
CA ASN A 331 -5.12 30.45 10.68
C ASN A 331 -6.17 29.51 11.29
N HIS A 332 -7.15 29.05 10.48
CA HIS A 332 -8.17 28.09 10.90
C HIS A 332 -7.58 26.68 11.16
N PHE A 333 -6.48 26.32 10.50
CA PHE A 333 -5.75 25.07 10.74
C PHE A 333 -4.91 25.14 12.02
N TYR A 334 -4.23 26.26 12.28
CA TYR A 334 -3.41 26.45 13.48
C TYR A 334 -4.24 26.52 14.78
N LEU A 335 -5.41 27.17 14.77
CA LEU A 335 -6.31 27.16 15.95
C LEU A 335 -6.96 25.79 16.20
N ASN A 336 -7.39 25.08 15.14
CA ASN A 336 -7.96 23.73 15.29
C ASN A 336 -6.93 22.71 15.78
N LEU A 337 -5.67 22.87 15.39
CA LEU A 337 -4.58 22.01 15.86
C LEU A 337 -4.21 22.30 17.31
N HIS A 338 -4.27 23.57 17.75
CA HIS A 338 -4.02 23.96 19.14
C HIS A 338 -5.04 23.33 20.12
N VAL A 339 -6.32 23.25 19.73
CA VAL A 339 -7.36 22.60 20.54
C VAL A 339 -7.22 21.06 20.54
N LYS A 340 -6.91 20.45 19.38
CA LYS A 340 -6.69 19.00 19.28
C LYS A 340 -5.44 18.50 20.00
N LEU A 341 -4.35 19.27 20.00
CA LEU A 341 -3.10 18.91 20.68
C LEU A 341 -3.19 19.06 22.19
N ARG A 342 -3.94 20.04 22.72
CA ARG A 342 -4.19 20.18 24.15
C ARG A 342 -4.88 18.93 24.72
N PHE A 343 -5.80 18.33 23.97
CA PHE A 343 -6.53 17.12 24.38
C PHE A 343 -5.66 15.86 24.40
N VAL A 344 -4.77 15.68 23.41
CA VAL A 344 -3.84 14.54 23.35
C VAL A 344 -2.77 14.62 24.46
N CYS A 345 -2.34 15.84 24.82
CA CYS A 345 -1.36 16.05 25.88
C CYS A 345 -1.94 15.87 27.29
N GLU A 346 -3.19 16.29 27.53
CA GLU A 346 -3.94 16.05 28.78
C GLU A 346 -4.19 14.56 29.01
N HIS A 347 -4.57 13.82 27.97
CA HIS A 347 -4.91 12.39 28.09
C HIS A 347 -3.69 11.47 28.36
N GLN A 348 -2.48 11.94 28.05
CA GLN A 348 -1.21 11.27 28.39
C GLN A 348 -0.73 11.59 29.82
N LYS A 349 -1.20 12.70 30.40
CA LYS A 349 -0.90 13.09 31.78
C LYS A 349 -1.71 12.30 32.82
N GLN A 350 -2.88 11.78 32.43
CA GLN A 350 -3.75 10.95 33.28
C GLN A 350 -3.41 9.44 33.25
N ARG A 351 -2.38 9.02 32.52
CA ARG A 351 -1.90 7.61 32.46
C ARG A 351 -0.48 7.42 32.99
N ARG A 352 0.01 8.35 33.81
CA ARG A 352 1.25 8.21 34.57
C ARG A 352 0.97 8.33 36.06
#